data_AF-A0A7V9GZ82-F1
#
_entry.id   AF-A0A7V9GZ82-F1
#
_cell.length_a   1.000
_cell.length_b   1.000
_cell.length_c   1.000
_cell.angle_alpha   90.00
_cell.angle_beta   90.00
_cell.angle_gamma   90.00
#
_symmetry.space_group_name_H-M   'P 1'
#
loop_
_entity.id
_entity.type
_entity.pdbx_description
1 polymer ?
#
loop_
_entity_poly.entity_id
_entity_poly.type
_entity_poly.pdbx_seq_one_letter_code
_entity_poly.pdbx_strand_id
1 'polypeptide(L)'
;MTLSDKKVLLLAADLFEDMELLYPLHRLIEEGVEVTVAGLDDHAVTGKKGHGPLPVDTTVDGLSATDFDGLVIPGGFAPDKLRRSEQVLTLVRDFDTAGKPIAFICHAG
;
A
#
# COMPACT_ATOMS: atom_id res chain seq x y z
N MET A 1 -5.52 21.13 4.88
CA MET A 1 -4.79 19.85 4.78
C MET A 1 -3.91 19.73 6.00
N THR A 2 -4.13 18.71 6.83
CA THR A 2 -3.52 18.60 8.17
C THR A 2 -2.28 17.72 8.20
N LEU A 3 -2.02 16.95 7.14
CA LEU A 3 -0.93 15.97 7.07
C LEU A 3 -0.04 16.17 5.82
N SER A 4 0.11 17.41 5.36
CA SER A 4 0.80 17.74 4.11
C SER A 4 2.30 17.45 4.10
N ASP A 5 2.90 17.21 5.26
CA ASP A 5 4.30 16.82 5.43
C ASP A 5 4.50 15.29 5.55
N LYS A 6 3.42 14.50 5.41
CA LYS A 6 3.44 13.05 5.61
C LYS A 6 3.48 12.28 4.30
N LYS A 7 4.22 11.17 4.33
CA LYS A 7 4.32 10.19 3.25
C LYS A 7 3.74 8.86 3.68
N VAL A 8 2.89 8.24 2.86
CA VAL A 8 2.32 6.91 3.15
C VAL A 8 2.56 5.98 1.99
N LEU A 9 3.06 4.79 2.30
CA LEU A 9 3.16 3.70 1.35
C LEU A 9 1.85 2.91 1.33
N LEU A 10 1.30 2.67 0.15
CA LEU A 10 0.14 1.81 -0.06
C LEU A 10 0.56 0.61 -0.90
N LEU A 11 0.41 -0.60 -0.38
CA LEU A 11 0.71 -1.82 -1.14
C LEU A 11 -0.45 -2.20 -2.06
N ALA A 12 -0.13 -2.58 -3.28
CA ALA A 12 -1.11 -2.94 -4.28
C ALA A 12 -0.68 -4.18 -5.07
N ALA A 13 -1.64 -5.03 -5.40
CA ALA A 13 -1.49 -6.13 -6.34
C ALA A 13 -2.88 -6.42 -6.93
N ASP A 14 -2.94 -7.08 -8.08
CA ASP A 14 -4.23 -7.44 -8.69
C ASP A 14 -5.15 -8.18 -7.70
N LEU A 15 -6.44 -7.96 -7.86
CA LEU A 15 -7.52 -8.49 -7.02
C LEU A 15 -7.52 -7.93 -5.59
N PHE A 16 -7.00 -6.71 -5.39
CA PHE A 16 -7.22 -5.96 -4.15
C PHE A 16 -8.72 -5.73 -3.88
N GLU A 17 -9.11 -5.54 -2.62
CA GLU A 17 -10.48 -5.11 -2.29
C GLU A 17 -10.65 -3.64 -2.67
N ASP A 18 -11.55 -3.39 -3.63
CA ASP A 18 -11.68 -2.11 -4.31
C ASP A 18 -11.90 -0.93 -3.36
N MET A 19 -12.76 -1.07 -2.35
CA MET A 19 -13.04 -0.01 -1.39
C MET A 19 -11.93 0.14 -0.36
N GLU A 20 -11.30 -0.97 0.05
CA GLU A 20 -10.21 -0.94 1.03
C GLU A 20 -8.92 -0.33 0.47
N LEU A 21 -8.74 -0.31 -0.85
CA LEU A 21 -7.65 0.41 -1.49
C LEU A 21 -8.05 1.84 -1.86
N LEU A 22 -9.13 2.01 -2.64
CA LEU A 22 -9.47 3.31 -3.22
C LEU A 22 -9.87 4.34 -2.17
N TYR A 23 -10.60 3.91 -1.13
CA TYR A 23 -11.06 4.85 -0.10
C TYR A 23 -9.90 5.40 0.74
N PRO A 24 -8.96 4.59 1.30
CA PRO A 24 -7.78 5.13 1.96
C PRO A 24 -6.90 5.97 1.04
N LEU A 25 -6.68 5.55 -0.22
CA LEU A 25 -5.90 6.30 -1.19
C LEU A 25 -6.45 7.73 -1.36
N HIS A 26 -7.74 7.84 -1.71
CA HIS A 26 -8.37 9.16 -1.92
C HIS A 26 -8.39 9.97 -0.63
N ARG A 27 -8.66 9.34 0.53
CA ARG A 27 -8.79 10.08 1.77
C ARG A 27 -7.46 10.63 2.30
N LEU A 28 -6.37 9.89 2.11
CA LEU A 28 -5.02 10.36 2.40
C LEU A 28 -4.62 11.55 1.51
N ILE A 29 -4.89 11.45 0.21
CA ILE A 29 -4.65 12.55 -0.75
C ILE A 29 -5.46 13.80 -0.37
N GLU A 30 -6.73 13.65 0.00
CA GLU A 30 -7.59 14.76 0.45
C GLU A 30 -7.05 15.48 1.70
N GLU A 31 -6.39 14.74 2.60
CA GLU A 31 -5.72 15.33 3.78
C GLU A 31 -4.34 15.94 3.48
N GLY A 32 -3.88 15.80 2.24
CA GLY A 32 -2.62 16.34 1.72
C GLY A 32 -1.42 15.40 1.85
N VAL A 33 -1.62 14.14 2.24
CA VAL A 33 -0.56 13.14 2.37
C VAL A 33 -0.01 12.79 0.98
N GLU A 34 1.31 12.70 0.86
CA GLU A 34 1.96 12.13 -0.31
C GLU A 34 1.83 10.60 -0.25
N VAL A 35 0.99 10.02 -1.11
CA VAL A 35 0.78 8.56 -1.17
C VAL A 35 1.60 7.99 -2.31
N THR A 36 2.36 6.93 -2.03
CA THR A 36 3.04 6.14 -3.04
C THR A 36 2.39 4.77 -3.12
N VAL A 37 1.86 4.40 -4.28
CA VAL A 37 1.30 3.08 -4.57
C VAL A 37 2.41 2.16 -5.04
N ALA A 38 2.71 1.12 -4.25
CA ALA A 38 3.77 0.17 -4.57
C ALA A 38 3.23 -1.22 -4.93
N GLY A 39 3.67 -1.71 -6.09
CA GLY A 39 3.33 -3.02 -6.63
C GLY A 39 4.43 -4.07 -6.44
N LEU A 40 4.11 -5.32 -6.76
CA LEU A 40 5.13 -6.38 -6.91
C LEU A 40 5.95 -6.20 -8.20
N ASP A 41 5.36 -5.52 -9.18
CA ASP A 41 5.89 -5.16 -10.50
C ASP A 41 5.33 -3.77 -10.87
N ASP A 42 5.70 -3.27 -12.05
CA ASP A 42 5.35 -1.93 -12.53
C ASP A 42 4.04 -1.88 -13.33
N HIS A 43 3.30 -3.00 -13.43
CA HIS A 43 2.04 -3.01 -14.14
C HIS A 43 0.91 -2.41 -13.30
N ALA A 44 -0.05 -1.78 -13.98
CA ALA A 44 -1.21 -1.22 -13.33
C ALA A 44 -2.16 -2.32 -12.86
N VAL A 45 -2.63 -2.23 -11.61
CA VAL A 45 -3.39 -3.28 -10.93
C VAL A 45 -4.90 -3.07 -11.03
N THR A 46 -5.68 -4.15 -11.04
CA THR A 46 -7.14 -4.11 -11.09
C THR A 46 -7.77 -4.75 -9.85
N GLY A 47 -8.77 -4.11 -9.27
CA GLY A 47 -9.50 -4.57 -8.10
C GLY A 47 -10.37 -5.80 -8.36
N LYS A 48 -10.75 -6.50 -7.30
CA LYS A 48 -11.57 -7.72 -7.37
C LYS A 48 -12.95 -7.49 -8.01
N LYS A 49 -13.49 -6.27 -7.93
CA LYS A 49 -14.76 -5.86 -8.57
C LYS A 49 -14.55 -5.18 -9.93
N GLY A 50 -13.31 -5.12 -10.42
CA GLY A 50 -12.97 -4.59 -11.73
C GLY A 50 -12.63 -3.10 -11.75
N HIS A 51 -12.46 -2.43 -10.59
CA HIS A 51 -11.99 -1.04 -10.59
C HIS A 51 -10.50 -0.98 -10.94
N GLY A 52 -10.15 -0.01 -11.78
CA GLY A 52 -8.81 0.15 -12.32
C GLY A 52 -8.83 0.36 -13.84
N PRO A 53 -7.68 0.22 -14.51
CA PRO A 53 -6.37 -0.08 -13.92
C PRO A 53 -5.87 1.08 -13.05
N LEU A 54 -5.44 0.79 -11.82
CA LEU A 54 -4.77 1.74 -10.95
C LEU A 54 -3.27 1.70 -11.24
N PRO A 55 -2.65 2.83 -11.61
CA PRO A 55 -1.20 2.90 -11.79
C PRO A 55 -0.46 2.51 -10.52
N VAL A 56 0.66 1.81 -10.70
CA VAL A 56 1.66 1.59 -9.67
C VAL A 56 2.74 2.67 -9.85
N ASP A 57 3.07 3.38 -8.78
CA ASP A 57 4.08 4.45 -8.83
C ASP A 57 5.50 3.89 -8.81
N THR A 58 5.70 2.76 -8.14
CA THR A 58 6.99 2.07 -7.98
C THR A 58 6.79 0.61 -7.60
N THR A 59 7.81 -0.22 -7.73
CA THR A 59 7.80 -1.56 -7.16
C THR A 59 8.26 -1.54 -5.71
N VAL A 60 7.98 -2.59 -4.96
CA VAL A 60 8.50 -2.79 -3.59
C VAL A 60 10.02 -2.98 -3.55
N ASP A 61 10.66 -3.26 -4.70
CA ASP A 61 12.10 -3.43 -4.79
C ASP A 61 12.80 -2.08 -4.62
N GLY A 62 13.67 -1.98 -3.60
CA GLY A 62 14.44 -0.76 -3.34
C GLY A 62 13.72 0.28 -2.48
N LEU A 63 12.51 0.00 -2.00
CA LEU A 63 11.85 0.84 -1.00
C LEU A 63 12.45 0.61 0.39
N SER A 64 12.60 1.69 1.14
CA SER A 64 12.93 1.65 2.56
C SER A 64 11.75 2.11 3.38
N ALA A 65 11.47 1.42 4.50
CA ALA A 65 10.47 1.88 5.46
C ALA A 65 10.81 3.27 6.01
N THR A 66 12.08 3.71 5.95
CA THR A 66 12.50 5.05 6.40
C THR A 66 11.91 6.19 5.58
N ASP A 67 11.53 5.94 4.32
CA ASP A 67 11.09 6.97 3.38
C ASP A 67 9.63 7.38 3.58
N PHE A 68 8.90 6.65 4.42
CA PHE A 68 7.47 6.80 4.63
C PHE A 68 7.14 6.95 6.12
N ASP A 69 6.08 7.66 6.45
CA ASP A 69 5.57 7.81 7.81
C ASP A 69 4.56 6.74 8.20
N GLY A 70 4.00 6.00 7.24
CA GLY A 70 3.04 4.92 7.50
C GLY A 70 2.84 3.97 6.32
N LEU A 71 2.18 2.85 6.60
CA LEU A 71 1.91 1.77 5.65
C LEU A 71 0.42 1.42 5.62
N VAL A 72 -0.14 1.23 4.43
CA VAL A 72 -1.50 0.73 4.21
C VAL A 72 -1.47 -0.55 3.38
N ILE A 73 -2.14 -1.59 3.87
CA ILE A 73 -2.26 -2.90 3.22
C ILE A 73 -3.75 -3.23 3.06
N PRO A 74 -4.35 -3.03 1.88
CA PRO A 74 -5.74 -3.38 1.62
C PRO A 74 -5.91 -4.91 1.54
N GLY A 75 -7.12 -5.38 1.78
CA GLY A 75 -7.50 -6.79 1.64
C GLY A 75 -7.74 -7.21 0.18
N GLY A 76 -8.63 -8.19 0.01
CA GLY A 76 -8.88 -8.84 -1.29
C GLY A 76 -8.00 -10.07 -1.45
N PHE A 77 -7.71 -10.49 -2.68
CA PHE A 77 -6.75 -11.57 -2.94
C PHE A 77 -5.31 -11.04 -3.15
N ALA A 78 -5.14 -9.71 -3.13
CA ALA A 78 -3.82 -9.07 -3.18
C ALA A 78 -2.89 -9.51 -2.03
N PRO A 79 -3.33 -9.59 -0.75
CA PRO A 79 -2.48 -10.06 0.35
C PRO A 79 -1.86 -11.44 0.13
N ASP A 80 -2.61 -12.38 -0.47
CA ASP A 80 -2.13 -13.74 -0.78
C ASP A 80 -0.94 -13.75 -1.76
N LYS A 81 -0.84 -12.72 -2.60
CA LYS A 81 0.29 -12.49 -3.51
C LYS A 81 1.42 -11.76 -2.78
N LEU A 82 1.08 -10.66 -2.10
CA LEU A 82 2.02 -9.80 -1.39
C LEU A 82 2.83 -10.57 -0.33
N ARG A 83 2.18 -11.42 0.47
CA ARG A 83 2.83 -12.17 1.56
C ARG A 83 3.80 -13.27 1.11
N ARG A 84 3.92 -13.51 -0.20
CA ARG A 84 4.91 -14.43 -0.77
C ARG A 84 6.21 -13.72 -1.16
N SER A 85 6.21 -12.39 -1.17
CA SER A 85 7.40 -11.59 -1.41
C SER A 85 8.16 -11.38 -0.09
N GLU A 86 9.40 -11.85 -0.04
CA GLU A 86 10.28 -11.59 1.11
C GLU A 86 10.57 -10.09 1.27
N GLN A 87 10.57 -9.32 0.18
CA GLN A 87 10.72 -7.88 0.19
C GLN A 87 9.54 -7.21 0.89
N VAL A 88 8.29 -7.58 0.55
CA VAL A 88 7.10 -7.09 1.27
C VAL A 88 7.16 -7.45 2.74
N LEU A 89 7.48 -8.71 3.08
CA LEU A 89 7.56 -9.14 4.47
C LEU A 89 8.64 -8.39 5.25
N THR A 90 9.80 -8.13 4.63
CA THR A 90 10.88 -7.34 5.22
C THR A 90 10.43 -5.89 5.44
N LEU A 91 9.83 -5.28 4.43
CA LEU A 91 9.35 -3.90 4.51
C LEU A 91 8.33 -3.73 5.64
N VAL A 92 7.33 -4.62 5.75
CA VAL A 92 6.35 -4.60 6.84
C VAL A 92 7.01 -4.72 8.22
N ARG A 93 7.98 -5.63 8.37
CA ARG A 93 8.75 -5.80 9.62
C ARG A 93 9.58 -4.56 9.94
N ASP A 94 10.12 -3.87 8.94
CA ASP A 94 10.89 -2.64 9.13
C ASP A 94 10.00 -1.47 9.59
N PHE A 95 8.77 -1.35 9.05
CA PHE A 95 7.77 -0.41 9.57
C PHE A 95 7.43 -0.70 11.04
N ASP A 96 7.21 -1.97 11.39
CA ASP A 96 6.87 -2.40 12.76
C ASP A 96 8.04 -2.15 13.73
N THR A 97 9.26 -2.54 13.33
CA THR A 97 10.49 -2.31 14.12
C THR A 97 10.73 -0.81 14.36
N ALA A 98 10.40 0.04 13.38
CA ALA A 98 10.50 1.49 13.50
C ALA A 98 9.36 2.13 14.31
N GLY A 99 8.38 1.35 14.79
CA GLY A 99 7.20 1.84 15.52
C GLY A 99 6.29 2.72 14.67
N LYS A 100 6.31 2.55 13.34
CA LYS A 100 5.50 3.34 12.40
C LYS A 100 4.09 2.75 12.30
N PRO A 101 3.06 3.60 12.10
CA PRO A 101 1.70 3.12 11.88
C PRO A 101 1.59 2.17 10.68
N ILE A 102 0.99 1.00 10.92
CA ILE A 102 0.61 0.03 9.89
C ILE A 102 -0.90 -0.16 9.96
N ALA A 103 -1.59 0.13 8.86
CA ALA A 103 -3.01 -0.15 8.67
C ALA A 103 -3.16 -1.35 7.75
N PHE A 104 -3.67 -2.45 8.26
CA PHE A 104 -4.09 -3.60 7.47
C PHE A 104 -5.61 -3.75 7.57
N ILE A 105 -6.25 -4.11 6.47
CA ILE A 105 -7.71 -4.23 6.39
C ILE A 105 -8.07 -5.67 6.00
N CYS A 106 -9.12 -6.23 6.61
CA CYS A 106 -9.56 -7.60 6.40
C CYS A 106 -8.48 -8.64 6.78
N HIS A 107 -8.14 -9.59 5.91
CA HIS A 107 -7.12 -10.63 6.17
C HIS A 107 -5.71 -10.26 5.71
N ALA A 108 -5.45 -8.97 5.50
CA ALA A 108 -4.12 -8.52 5.08
C ALA A 108 -3.02 -8.84 6.12
N GLY A 109 -3.35 -9.02 7.40
CA GLY A 109 -2.44 -9.48 8.47
C GLY A 109 -1.98 -10.92 8.32
#